data_AF-A0A257ED88-F1
#
_entry.id   AF-A0A257ED88-F1
#
_cell.length_a   1.000
_cell.length_b   1.000
_cell.length_c   1.000
_cell.angle_alpha   90.00
_cell.angle_beta   90.00
_cell.angle_gamma   90.00
#
_symmetry.space_group_name_H-M   'P 1'
#
loop_
_entity.id
_entity.type
_entity.pdbx_description
1 polymer ?
#
loop_
_entity_poly.entity_id
_entity_poly.type
_entity_poly.pdbx_seq_one_letter_code
_entity_poly.pdbx_strand_id
1 'polypeptide(L)'
;MRTSLDFPDALFKHLKTRAAQEGRTLRDLVIELVERGLTAREVVDPQKRFEARPLIIPNQGPLPLHLSKLTNADLYELINEEDDERTIQLLGRG
;
A
#
# COMPACT_ATOMS: atom_id res chain seq x y z
N MET A 1 17.14 -23.67 21.16
CA MET A 1 18.53 -23.79 20.64
C MET A 1 19.37 -22.65 21.20
N ARG A 2 20.69 -22.83 21.35
CA ARG A 2 21.59 -21.73 21.77
C ARG A 2 22.14 -21.04 20.53
N THR A 3 21.95 -19.73 20.45
CA THR A 3 22.39 -18.90 19.32
C THR A 3 23.30 -17.80 19.86
N SER A 4 24.38 -17.50 19.15
CA SER A 4 25.22 -16.34 19.41
C SER A 4 24.81 -15.21 18.47
N LEU A 5 24.59 -14.02 19.03
CA LEU A 5 24.20 -12.81 18.29
C LEU A 5 25.16 -11.68 18.67
N ASP A 6 25.62 -10.93 17.68
CA ASP A 6 26.49 -9.78 17.89
C ASP A 6 25.68 -8.50 18.08
N PHE A 7 26.07 -7.70 19.07
CA PHE A 7 25.43 -6.42 19.39
C PHE A 7 26.49 -5.31 19.45
N PRO A 8 26.20 -4.10 18.95
CA PRO A 8 27.04 -2.93 19.23
C PRO A 8 27.16 -2.70 20.74
N ASP A 9 28.35 -2.30 21.22
CA ASP A 9 28.64 -2.15 22.66
C ASP A 9 27.63 -1.21 23.36
N ALA A 10 27.28 -0.10 22.71
CA ALA A 10 26.28 0.84 23.23
C ALA A 10 24.90 0.19 23.41
N LEU A 11 24.46 -0.63 22.45
CA LEU A 11 23.18 -1.33 22.52
C LEU A 11 23.21 -2.40 23.62
N PHE A 12 24.31 -3.14 23.75
CA PHE A 12 24.45 -4.15 24.78
C PHE A 12 24.43 -3.56 26.20
N LYS A 13 25.07 -2.39 26.40
CA LYS A 13 24.98 -1.63 27.65
C LYS A 13 23.54 -1.24 27.97
N HIS A 14 22.81 -0.68 26.99
CA HIS A 14 21.39 -0.34 27.18
C HIS A 14 20.52 -1.55 27.54
N LEU A 15 20.73 -2.69 26.88
CA LEU A 15 19.99 -3.92 27.19
C LEU A 15 20.26 -4.38 28.64
N LYS A 16 21.52 -4.34 29.09
CA LYS A 16 21.88 -4.67 30.48
C LYS A 16 21.24 -3.73 31.49
N THR A 17 21.31 -2.42 31.26
CA THR A 17 20.70 -1.42 32.14
C THR A 17 19.20 -1.65 32.25
N ARG A 18 18.52 -1.89 31.12
CA ARG A 18 17.09 -2.16 31.09
C ARG A 18 16.73 -3.45 31.81
N ALA A 19 17.48 -4.53 31.61
CA ALA A 19 17.26 -5.80 32.30
C ALA A 19 17.39 -5.63 33.83
N ALA A 20 18.38 -4.87 34.29
CA ALA A 20 18.58 -4.55 35.69
C ALA A 20 17.44 -3.70 36.28
N GLN A 21 16.98 -2.68 35.54
CA GLN A 21 15.85 -1.82 35.94
C GLN A 21 14.53 -2.60 36.04
N GLU A 22 14.31 -3.55 35.12
CA GLU A 22 13.12 -4.38 35.07
C GLU A 22 13.22 -5.62 35.99
N GLY A 23 14.35 -5.80 36.70
CA GLY A 23 14.54 -6.90 37.65
C GLY A 23 14.54 -8.30 37.01
N ARG A 24 14.94 -8.41 35.74
CA ARG A 24 14.87 -9.65 34.96
C ARG A 24 16.18 -10.00 34.27
N THR A 25 16.27 -11.23 33.75
CA THR A 25 17.48 -11.65 33.05
C THR A 25 17.60 -10.98 31.68
N LEU A 26 18.83 -10.75 31.24
CA LEU A 26 19.11 -10.23 29.90
C LEU A 26 18.54 -11.13 28.79
N ARG A 27 18.55 -12.44 29.02
CA ARG A 27 18.01 -13.44 28.10
C ARG A 27 16.51 -13.24 27.89
N ASP A 28 15.75 -13.11 28.98
CA ASP A 28 14.29 -12.99 28.91
C ASP A 28 13.89 -11.67 28.24
N LEU A 29 14.60 -10.58 28.55
CA LEU A 29 14.43 -9.28 27.88
C LEU A 29 14.65 -9.41 26.36
N VAL A 30 15.74 -10.05 25.93
CA VAL A 30 16.05 -10.18 24.51
C VAL A 30 15.01 -11.03 23.79
N ILE A 31 14.56 -12.14 24.41
CA ILE A 31 13.52 -13.00 23.82
C ILE A 31 12.22 -12.20 23.62
N GLU A 32 11.74 -11.50 24.65
CA GLU A 32 10.50 -10.71 24.54
C GLU A 32 10.62 -9.60 23.48
N LEU A 33 11.75 -8.89 23.43
CA LEU A 33 11.97 -7.84 22.44
C LEU A 33 11.98 -8.39 21.02
N VAL A 34 12.55 -9.56 20.80
CA VAL A 34 12.56 -10.22 19.49
C VAL A 34 11.16 -10.69 19.12
N GLU A 35 10.43 -11.34 20.03
CA GLU A 35 9.04 -11.79 19.81
C GLU A 35 8.13 -10.60 19.49
N ARG A 36 8.27 -9.51 20.25
CA ARG A 36 7.54 -8.26 20.02
C ARG A 36 7.91 -7.64 18.68
N GLY A 37 9.19 -7.64 18.31
CA GLY A 37 9.65 -7.12 17.03
C GLY A 37 9.10 -7.90 15.83
N LEU A 38 8.98 -9.23 15.97
CA LEU A 38 8.42 -10.11 14.94
C LEU A 38 6.89 -10.05 14.87
N THR A 39 6.22 -9.82 16.00
CA THR A 39 4.75 -9.71 16.07
C THR A 39 4.25 -8.30 15.75
N ALA A 40 5.10 -7.29 15.91
CA ALA A 40 4.81 -5.93 15.51
C ALA A 40 4.58 -5.90 13.99
N ARG A 41 3.31 -5.94 13.60
CA ARG A 41 2.87 -5.61 12.24
C ARG A 41 3.50 -4.26 11.91
N GLU A 42 4.16 -4.16 10.75
CA GLU A 42 4.72 -2.89 10.28
C GLU A 42 3.72 -1.79 10.57
N VAL A 43 4.15 -0.80 11.35
CA VAL A 43 3.38 0.41 11.57
C VAL A 43 3.43 1.15 10.25
N VAL A 44 2.59 0.71 9.31
CA VAL A 44 2.37 1.45 8.07
C VAL A 44 1.80 2.77 8.53
N ASP A 45 2.51 3.85 8.19
CA ASP A 45 2.05 5.21 8.43
C ASP A 45 0.58 5.29 8.03
N PRO A 46 -0.34 5.63 8.96
CA PRO A 46 -1.75 5.68 8.66
C PRO A 46 -2.01 6.57 7.44
N GLN A 47 -1.22 7.64 7.23
CA GLN A 47 -1.33 8.50 6.05
C GLN A 47 -1.01 7.74 4.75
N LYS A 48 0.09 6.98 4.69
CA LYS A 48 0.42 6.12 3.54
C LYS A 48 -0.66 5.06 3.28
N ARG A 49 -1.29 4.55 4.34
CA ARG A 49 -2.40 3.60 4.23
C ARG A 49 -3.69 4.24 3.72
N PHE A 50 -3.88 5.55 3.94
CA PHE A 50 -4.99 6.31 3.35
C PHE A 50 -4.75 6.61 1.87
N GLU A 51 -3.51 6.93 1.48
CA GLU A 51 -3.13 7.18 0.08
C GLU A 51 -3.25 5.93 -0.81
N ALA A 52 -3.04 4.73 -0.25
CA ALA A 52 -3.18 3.47 -0.98
C ALA A 52 -4.63 2.97 -1.13
N ARG A 53 -5.65 3.74 -0.71
CA ARG A 53 -7.05 3.34 -0.90
C ARG A 53 -7.46 3.58 -2.35
N PRO A 54 -8.15 2.63 -3.00
CA PRO A 54 -8.75 2.90 -4.30
C PRO A 54 -9.69 4.10 -4.21
N LEU A 55 -9.65 4.96 -5.22
CA LEU A 55 -10.56 6.10 -5.33
C LEU A 55 -12.00 5.58 -5.34
N ILE A 56 -12.75 5.87 -4.29
CA ILE A 56 -14.20 5.59 -4.25
C ILE A 56 -14.87 6.69 -5.05
N ILE A 57 -15.19 6.40 -6.31
CA ILE A 57 -16.00 7.30 -7.14
C ILE A 57 -17.45 7.14 -6.64
N PRO A 58 -18.07 8.20 -6.07
CA PRO A 58 -19.46 8.11 -5.63
C PRO A 58 -20.35 7.80 -6.82
N ASN A 59 -21.34 6.92 -6.64
CA ASN A 59 -22.33 6.63 -7.67
C ASN A 59 -23.09 7.92 -8.01
N GLN A 60 -22.84 8.49 -9.19
CA GLN A 60 -23.47 9.72 -9.67
C GLN A 60 -24.90 9.52 -10.19
N GLY A 61 -25.49 8.35 -9.94
CA GLY A 61 -26.81 7.96 -10.42
C GLY A 61 -26.73 7.05 -11.64
N PRO A 62 -27.89 6.75 -12.27
CA PRO A 62 -27.93 5.92 -13.45
C PRO A 62 -27.04 6.52 -14.55
N LEU A 63 -26.20 5.69 -15.16
CA LEU A 63 -25.41 6.08 -16.33
C LEU A 63 -26.38 6.70 -17.36
N PRO A 64 -26.12 7.90 -17.90
CA PRO A 64 -26.99 8.56 -18.88
C PRO A 64 -26.95 7.87 -20.26
N LEU A 65 -26.51 6.62 -20.32
CA LEU A 65 -26.46 5.77 -21.50
C LEU A 65 -27.44 4.62 -21.30
N HIS A 66 -28.37 4.47 -22.24
CA HIS A 66 -29.23 3.30 -22.32
C HIS A 66 -28.43 2.13 -22.93
N LEU A 67 -27.49 1.56 -22.14
CA LEU A 67 -26.63 0.45 -22.55
C LEU A 67 -27.40 -0.74 -23.12
N SER A 68 -28.63 -0.98 -22.66
CA SER A 68 -29.51 -2.06 -23.15
C SER A 68 -30.06 -1.84 -24.56
N LYS A 69 -29.92 -0.63 -25.11
CA LYS A 69 -30.36 -0.27 -26.47
C LYS A 69 -29.20 -0.18 -27.46
N LEU A 70 -27.95 -0.31 -26.99
CA LEU A 70 -26.76 -0.27 -27.83
C LEU A 70 -26.41 -1.69 -28.25
N THR A 71 -26.17 -1.86 -29.55
CA THR A 71 -25.55 -3.06 -30.10
C THR A 71 -24.03 -2.97 -29.96
N ASN A 72 -23.33 -4.09 -30.19
CA ASN A 72 -21.87 -4.08 -30.22
C ASN A 72 -21.32 -3.11 -31.28
N ALA A 73 -22.01 -2.92 -32.41
CA ALA A 73 -21.60 -1.98 -33.45
C ALA A 73 -21.66 -0.53 -32.94
N ASP A 74 -22.75 -0.15 -32.28
CA ASP A 74 -22.92 1.18 -31.71
C ASP A 74 -21.86 1.48 -30.62
N LEU A 75 -21.43 0.46 -29.87
CA LEU A 75 -20.34 0.58 -28.90
C LEU A 75 -18.98 0.81 -29.57
N TYR A 76 -18.71 0.12 -30.68
CA TYR A 76 -17.48 0.34 -31.45
C TYR A 76 -17.41 1.74 -32.03
N GLU A 77 -18.52 2.29 -32.53
CA GLU A 77 -18.55 3.69 -33.00
C GLU A 77 -18.22 4.67 -31.87
N LEU A 78 -18.84 4.52 -30.70
CA LEU A 78 -18.60 5.41 -29.55
C LEU A 78 -17.15 5.37 -29.04
N ILE A 79 -16.52 4.20 -29.05
CA ILE A 79 -15.12 4.04 -28.61
C ILE A 79 -14.16 4.72 -29.57
N ASN A 80 -14.45 4.69 -30.87
CA ASN A 80 -13.54 5.20 -31.90
C ASN A 80 -13.83 6.66 -32.30
N GLU A 81 -14.97 7.23 -31.89
CA GLU A 81 -15.38 8.60 -32.22
C GLU A 81 -14.30 9.64 -31.90
N GLU A 82 -13.70 9.60 -30.70
CA GLU A 82 -12.63 10.54 -30.31
C GLU A 82 -11.30 10.32 -31.07
N ASP A 83 -10.99 9.06 -31.41
CA ASP A 83 -9.76 8.69 -32.11
C ASP A 83 -9.83 9.04 -33.61
N ASP A 84 -11.01 8.90 -34.22
CA ASP A 84 -11.27 9.28 -35.61
C ASP A 84 -11.25 10.81 -35.78
N GLU A 85 -11.87 11.57 -34.87
CA GLU A 85 -11.82 13.03 -34.87
C GLU A 85 -10.39 13.59 -34.76
N ARG A 86 -9.58 13.00 -33.87
CA ARG A 86 -8.16 13.37 -33.72
C ARG A 86 -7.36 13.04 -34.98
N THR A 87 -7.62 11.89 -35.59
CA THR A 87 -6.95 11.45 -36.82
C THR A 87 -7.28 12.36 -38.00
N ILE A 88 -8.54 12.79 -38.14
CA ILE A 88 -8.99 13.70 -39.20
C ILE A 88 -8.34 15.09 -39.04
N GLN A 89 -8.25 15.63 -37.83
CA GLN A 89 -7.59 16.93 -37.58
C GLN A 89 -6.09 16.92 -37.90
N LEU A 90 -5.41 15.79 -37.66
CA LEU A 90 -3.99 15.62 -37.97
C LEU A 90 -3.73 15.53 -39.49
N LEU A 91 -4.62 14.89 -40.24
CA LEU A 91 -4.49 14.72 -41.70
C LEU A 91 -4.93 15.96 -42.50
N GLY A 92 -5.81 16.81 -41.97
CA GLY A 92 -6.26 18.05 -42.62
C GLY A 92 -5.30 19.24 -42.53
N ARG A 93 -4.09 19.04 -41.97
CA ARG A 93 -3.09 20.11 -41.74
C ARG A 93 -1.87 20.05 -42.68
N GLY A 94 -2.00 19.33 -43.79
CA GLY A 94 -1.01 19.23 -44.87
C GLY A 94 -1.23 20.23 -46.00
#